data_AF-A0AB39TFJ4-F1
#
_entry.id   AF-A0AB39TFJ4-F1
#
_cell.length_a   1.000
_cell.length_b   1.000
_cell.length_c   1.000
_cell.angle_alpha   90.00
_cell.angle_beta   90.00
_cell.angle_gamma   90.00
#
_symmetry.space_group_name_H-M   'P 1'
#
loop_
_entity.id
_entity.type
_entity.pdbx_description
1 polymer ?
#
loop_
_entity_poly.entity_id
_entity_poly.type
_entity_poly.pdbx_seq_one_letter_code
_entity_poly.pdbx_strand_id
1 'polypeptide(L)'
;MLRYHGPWRITVLGKDTDFEQRVLVRGRYGTRVLPGCAGASLVVDEDSWTLALEHLAPGRLWRPNLRTTPGPLTDRDGTPCQVVTSNDCHRSGKPLDYANLVLRLERLDTAPDTPGTPRRPGPPAGLRIRYR
;
A
#
# COMPACT_ATOMS: atom_id res chain seq x y z
N MET A 1 -3.97 -0.39 14.48
CA MET A 1 -3.57 -0.86 13.14
C MET A 1 -4.71 -0.55 12.18
N LEU A 2 -4.40 -0.12 10.96
CA LEU A 2 -5.40 0.13 9.92
C LEU A 2 -5.59 -1.12 9.07
N ARG A 3 -6.81 -1.37 8.57
CA ARG A 3 -7.12 -2.50 7.69
C ARG A 3 -7.38 -1.99 6.28
N TYR A 4 -6.80 -2.69 5.31
CA TYR A 4 -6.94 -2.40 3.89
C TYR A 4 -7.31 -3.69 3.13
N HIS A 5 -7.84 -3.48 1.93
CA HIS A 5 -8.30 -4.53 1.03
C HIS A 5 -7.80 -4.30 -0.39
N GLY A 6 -7.46 -5.39 -1.06
CA GLY A 6 -6.95 -5.39 -2.42
C GLY A 6 -5.54 -4.79 -2.56
N PRO A 7 -5.11 -4.56 -3.81
CA PRO A 7 -3.75 -4.13 -4.08
C PRO A 7 -3.55 -2.62 -3.88
N TRP A 8 -2.48 -2.25 -3.17
CA TRP A 8 -2.09 -0.86 -2.95
C TRP A 8 -0.58 -0.69 -3.06
N ARG A 9 -0.15 0.47 -3.56
CA ARG A 9 1.21 0.97 -3.40
C ARG A 9 1.27 1.92 -2.21
N ILE A 10 2.18 1.63 -1.28
CA ILE A 10 2.51 2.49 -0.15
C ILE A 10 3.79 3.24 -0.52
N THR A 11 3.80 4.56 -0.37
CA THR A 11 4.97 5.42 -0.56
C THR A 11 5.16 6.30 0.67
N VAL A 12 6.37 6.36 1.20
CA VAL A 12 6.72 7.31 2.26
C VAL A 12 6.93 8.68 1.62
N LEU A 13 6.10 9.66 1.98
CA LEU A 13 6.22 11.03 1.49
C LEU A 13 7.26 11.84 2.27
N GLY A 14 7.36 11.60 3.58
CA GLY A 14 8.25 12.37 4.44
C GLY A 14 8.31 11.81 5.86
N LYS A 15 9.40 12.15 6.54
CA LYS A 15 9.64 11.88 7.96
C LYS A 15 10.18 13.16 8.59
N ASP A 16 9.54 13.61 9.65
CA ASP A 16 9.93 14.83 10.37
C ASP A 16 10.32 14.48 11.81
N THR A 17 11.25 13.55 11.97
CA THR A 17 11.80 13.12 13.27
C THR A 17 13.23 12.64 13.14
N ASP A 18 14.02 12.74 14.20
CA ASP A 18 15.42 12.27 14.20
C ASP A 18 15.55 10.76 14.42
N PHE A 19 14.55 10.13 15.02
CA PHE A 19 14.54 8.69 15.23
C PHE A 19 14.11 7.92 13.97
N GLU A 20 14.51 6.65 13.92
CA GLU A 20 14.10 5.72 12.87
C GLU A 20 12.61 5.40 12.97
N GLN A 21 11.98 5.25 11.81
CA GLN A 21 10.60 4.80 11.69
C GLN A 21 10.47 3.74 10.62
N ARG A 22 9.40 2.95 10.72
CA ARG A 22 9.07 1.91 9.75
C ARG A 22 7.56 1.72 9.62
N VAL A 23 7.15 1.26 8.46
CA VAL A 23 5.80 0.76 8.18
C VAL A 23 5.83 -0.76 8.28
N LEU A 24 4.91 -1.34 9.03
CA LEU A 24 4.66 -2.77 9.05
C LEU A 24 3.39 -3.05 8.27
N VAL A 25 3.55 -3.89 7.26
CA VAL A 25 2.43 -4.48 6.53
C VAL A 25 2.33 -5.93 6.96
N ARG A 26 1.19 -6.31 7.55
CA ARG A 26 0.90 -7.71 7.89
C ARG A 26 -0.21 -8.23 6.99
N GLY A 27 0.13 -9.25 6.22
CA GLY A 27 -0.79 -9.95 5.33
C GLY A 27 -0.72 -11.46 5.52
N ARG A 28 -1.33 -12.20 4.61
CA ARG A 28 -1.35 -13.66 4.56
C ARG A 28 0.05 -14.26 4.51
N TYR A 29 0.97 -13.61 3.80
CA TYR A 29 2.33 -14.13 3.59
C TYR A 29 3.34 -13.67 4.65
N GLY A 30 2.86 -13.07 5.74
CA GLY A 30 3.67 -12.65 6.87
C GLY A 30 3.79 -11.12 6.99
N THR A 31 4.88 -10.69 7.65
CA THR A 31 5.14 -9.27 7.91
C THR A 31 6.20 -8.74 6.96
N ARG A 32 5.87 -7.66 6.26
CA ARG A 32 6.80 -6.88 5.45
C ARG A 32 7.07 -5.55 6.13
N VAL A 33 8.33 -5.12 6.04
CA VAL A 33 8.80 -3.87 6.67
C VAL A 33 9.26 -2.92 5.57
N LEU A 34 8.67 -1.73 5.54
CA LEU A 34 9.11 -0.64 4.68
C LEU A 34 9.82 0.42 5.55
N PRO A 35 11.08 0.79 5.25
CA PRO A 35 11.77 1.86 5.97
C PRO A 35 11.02 3.18 5.86
N GLY A 36 10.97 3.96 6.94
CA GLY A 36 10.30 5.27 7.00
C GLY A 36 11.10 6.40 6.36
N CYS A 37 11.93 6.14 5.34
CA CYS A 37 12.65 7.17 4.61
C CYS A 37 11.85 7.64 3.38
N ALA A 38 11.88 8.95 3.11
CA ALA A 38 11.14 9.53 1.99
C ALA A 38 11.52 8.87 0.66
N GLY A 39 10.51 8.57 -0.17
CA GLY A 39 10.67 7.87 -1.43
C GLY A 39 10.68 6.34 -1.33
N ALA A 40 10.82 5.76 -0.13
CA ALA A 40 10.67 4.32 0.04
C ALA A 40 9.25 3.89 -0.34
N SER A 41 9.12 2.81 -1.11
CA SER A 41 7.82 2.27 -1.52
C SER A 41 7.72 0.76 -1.39
N LEU A 42 6.49 0.28 -1.20
CA LEU A 42 6.14 -1.14 -1.15
C LEU A 42 4.80 -1.35 -1.84
N VAL A 43 4.73 -2.33 -2.73
CA VAL A 43 3.45 -2.82 -3.28
C VAL A 43 2.93 -3.94 -2.39
N VAL A 44 1.66 -3.83 -2.01
CA VAL A 44 0.92 -4.82 -1.25
C VAL A 44 -0.18 -5.34 -2.14
N ASP A 45 0.02 -6.53 -2.70
CA ASP A 45 -0.95 -7.20 -3.58
C ASP A 45 -1.59 -8.37 -2.83
N GLU A 46 -2.53 -8.04 -1.93
CA GLU A 46 -3.22 -9.02 -1.09
C GLU A 46 -4.68 -8.59 -0.84
N ASP A 47 -5.60 -9.56 -0.78
CA ASP A 47 -7.04 -9.28 -0.60
C ASP A 47 -7.37 -8.58 0.72
N SER A 48 -6.63 -8.88 1.79
CA SER A 48 -6.74 -8.20 3.07
C SER A 48 -5.42 -8.17 3.81
N TRP A 49 -5.08 -7.01 4.35
CA TRP A 49 -3.85 -6.77 5.08
C TRP A 49 -4.03 -5.64 6.09
N THR A 50 -3.07 -5.49 6.99
CA THR A 50 -3.07 -4.43 7.99
C THR A 50 -1.79 -3.62 7.97
N LEU A 51 -1.91 -2.34 8.31
CA LEU A 51 -0.83 -1.38 8.38
C LEU A 51 -0.64 -0.88 9.81
N ALA A 52 0.61 -0.84 10.25
CA ALA A 52 1.04 -0.21 11.49
C ALA A 52 2.27 0.65 11.25
N LEU A 53 2.41 1.73 12.02
CA LEU A 53 3.56 2.61 11.99
C LEU A 53 4.29 2.49 13.33
N GLU A 54 5.60 2.28 13.27
CA GLU A 54 6.46 2.10 14.45
C GLU A 54 7.65 3.06 14.40
N HIS A 55 8.13 3.43 15.59
CA HIS A 55 9.38 4.16 15.78
C HIS A 55 10.35 3.34 16.63
N LEU A 56 11.65 3.60 16.45
CA LEU A 56 12.69 3.02 17.29
C LEU A 56 12.82 3.85 18.57
N ALA A 57 12.35 3.32 19.68
CA ALA A 57 12.43 3.97 20.99
C ALA A 57 13.85 3.86 21.58
N PRO A 58 14.18 4.70 22.59
CA PRO A 58 15.40 4.53 23.38
C PRO A 58 15.54 3.09 23.87
N GLY A 59 16.75 2.52 23.73
CA GLY A 59 16.99 1.08 23.99
C GLY A 59 16.83 0.17 22.77
N ARG A 60 16.69 0.74 21.56
CA ARG A 60 16.63 0.00 20.26
C ARG A 60 15.45 -0.97 20.15
N LEU A 61 14.34 -0.64 20.81
CA LEU A 61 13.10 -1.41 20.72
C LEU A 61 12.10 -0.69 19.83
N TRP A 62 11.56 -1.41 18.85
CA TRP A 62 10.48 -0.90 18.01
C TRP A 62 9.18 -0.82 18.81
N ARG A 63 8.49 0.31 18.70
CA ARG A 63 7.22 0.56 19.39
C ARG A 63 6.19 1.14 18.42
N PRO A 64 4.91 0.82 18.60
CA PRO A 64 3.85 1.47 17.82
C PRO A 64 3.86 2.97 18.05
N ASN A 65 3.60 3.74 17.00
CA ASN A 65 3.29 5.16 17.13
C ASN A 65 1.99 5.34 17.92
N LEU A 66 1.97 6.33 18.81
CA LEU A 66 0.82 6.67 19.65
C LEU A 66 -0.44 6.90 18.80
N ARG A 67 -0.28 7.58 17.66
CA ARG A 67 -1.37 7.85 16.72
C ARG A 67 -0.98 7.45 15.31
N THR A 68 -1.91 6.81 14.61
CA THR A 68 -1.88 6.58 13.16
C THR A 68 -3.23 7.05 12.64
N THR A 69 -3.23 8.13 11.84
CA THR A 69 -4.45 8.80 11.40
C THR A 69 -4.57 8.65 9.88
N PRO A 70 -5.56 7.89 9.38
CA PRO A 70 -5.91 7.91 7.97
C PRO A 70 -6.66 9.22 7.66
N GLY A 71 -6.24 9.89 6.58
CA GLY A 71 -6.99 10.98 5.98
C GLY A 71 -8.19 10.47 5.16
N PRO A 72 -8.95 11.38 4.52
CA PRO A 72 -10.02 10.98 3.62
C PRO A 72 -9.47 10.17 2.44
N LEU A 73 -10.29 9.24 1.94
CA LEU A 73 -10.03 8.60 0.65
C LEU A 73 -10.42 9.61 -0.45
N THR A 74 -9.45 9.95 -1.29
CA THR A 74 -9.62 10.90 -2.40
C THR A 74 -9.33 10.20 -3.72
N ASP A 75 -9.89 10.69 -4.81
CA ASP A 75 -9.49 10.27 -6.15
C ASP A 75 -8.36 11.18 -6.68
N ARG A 76 -7.30 10.58 -7.22
CA ARG A 76 -6.27 11.30 -8.00
C ARG A 76 -6.17 10.63 -9.36
N ASP A 77 -6.60 11.34 -10.40
CA ASP A 77 -6.53 10.90 -11.79
C ASP A 77 -7.16 9.50 -12.01
N GLY A 78 -8.30 9.23 -11.35
CA GLY A 78 -8.99 7.94 -11.40
C GLY A 78 -8.44 6.89 -10.43
N THR A 79 -7.41 7.21 -9.65
CA THR A 79 -6.80 6.30 -8.67
C THR A 79 -7.21 6.66 -7.25
N PRO A 80 -7.90 5.77 -6.51
CA PRO A 80 -8.17 5.98 -5.09
C PRO A 80 -6.87 6.11 -4.29
N CYS A 81 -6.73 7.22 -3.59
CA CYS A 81 -5.54 7.62 -2.86
C CYS A 81 -5.91 8.04 -1.42
N GLN A 82 -5.09 7.66 -0.45
CA GLN A 82 -5.25 8.07 0.95
C GLN A 82 -3.90 8.47 1.54
N VAL A 83 -3.87 9.60 2.25
CA VAL A 83 -2.71 9.99 3.05
C VAL A 83 -2.88 9.43 4.46
N VAL A 84 -1.84 8.81 5.01
CA VAL A 84 -1.81 8.32 6.40
C VAL A 84 -0.67 9.03 7.12
N THR A 85 -0.96 9.61 8.27
CA THR A 85 0.05 10.26 9.11
C THR A 85 0.21 9.52 10.42
N SER A 86 1.38 9.66 11.06
CA SER A 86 1.57 9.18 12.43
C SER A 86 2.25 10.18 13.34
N ASN A 87 2.04 9.98 14.63
CA ASN A 87 2.72 10.70 15.68
C ASN A 87 3.08 9.73 16.82
N ASP A 88 4.29 9.80 17.36
CA ASP A 88 4.86 8.91 18.37
C ASP A 88 4.52 9.35 19.81
N CYS A 89 4.35 10.66 20.05
CA CYS A 89 4.10 11.23 21.36
C CYS A 89 3.38 12.58 21.30
N HIS A 90 2.59 12.90 22.32
CA HIS A 90 2.09 14.27 22.49
C HIS A 90 3.11 15.09 23.27
N ARG A 91 3.67 16.15 22.66
CA ARG A 91 4.53 17.13 23.35
C ARG A 91 3.82 18.46 23.47
N SER A 92 3.85 19.04 24.67
CA SER A 92 3.41 20.41 24.90
C SER A 92 4.17 21.37 23.98
N GLY A 93 3.46 22.30 23.34
CA GLY A 93 4.03 23.27 22.41
C GLY A 93 4.28 22.76 20.97
N LYS A 94 3.99 21.48 20.66
CA LYS A 94 3.97 21.01 19.27
C LYS A 94 2.56 21.15 18.68
N PRO A 95 2.44 21.56 17.40
CA PRO A 95 1.15 21.58 16.70
C PRO A 95 0.49 20.20 16.71
N LEU A 96 -0.84 20.14 16.80
CA LEU A 96 -1.61 18.88 16.82
C LEU A 96 -1.59 18.13 15.48
N ASP A 97 -1.32 18.86 14.40
CA ASP A 97 -1.17 18.40 13.02
C ASP A 97 0.28 17.99 12.68
N TYR A 98 1.23 18.13 13.62
CA TYR A 98 2.58 17.61 13.47
C TYR A 98 2.55 16.10 13.23
N ALA A 99 3.12 15.70 12.09
CA ALA A 99 3.18 14.33 11.63
C ALA A 99 4.64 13.88 11.52
N ASN A 100 4.97 12.84 12.26
CA ASN A 100 6.31 12.30 12.28
C ASN A 100 6.67 11.50 11.02
N LEU A 101 5.67 10.84 10.44
CA LEU A 101 5.79 10.07 9.22
C LEU A 101 4.51 10.25 8.41
N VAL A 102 4.67 10.48 7.12
CA VAL A 102 3.58 10.69 6.17
C VAL A 102 3.69 9.66 5.07
N LEU A 103 2.62 8.93 4.85
CA LEU A 103 2.49 7.94 3.78
C LEU A 103 1.44 8.39 2.77
N ARG A 104 1.66 8.02 1.52
CA ARG A 104 0.65 7.97 0.48
C ARG A 104 0.35 6.53 0.14
N LEU A 105 -0.92 6.17 0.17
CA LEU A 105 -1.43 4.89 -0.28
C LEU A 105 -2.20 5.14 -1.57
N GLU A 106 -1.80 4.49 -2.64
CA GLU A 106 -2.46 4.53 -3.95
C GLU A 106 -2.98 3.13 -4.25
N ARG A 107 -4.29 3.00 -4.42
CA ARG A 107 -4.88 1.73 -4.83
C ARG A 107 -4.38 1.41 -6.22
N LEU A 108 -3.94 0.18 -6.43
CA LEU A 108 -3.62 -0.27 -7.77
C LEU A 108 -4.92 -0.80 -8.36
N ASP A 109 -5.24 -0.39 -9.57
CA ASP A 109 -6.29 -1.09 -10.30
C ASP A 109 -5.77 -2.49 -10.57
N THR A 110 -6.39 -3.49 -9.93
CA THR A 110 -6.55 -4.78 -10.59
C THR A 110 -7.41 -4.46 -11.79
N ALA A 111 -6.80 -4.35 -12.97
CA ALA A 111 -7.55 -4.27 -14.21
C ALA A 111 -8.67 -5.32 -14.12
N PRO A 112 -9.95 -4.96 -14.36
CA PRO A 112 -10.96 -5.98 -14.47
C PRO A 112 -10.48 -6.92 -15.58
N ASP A 113 -10.33 -8.21 -15.25
CA ASP A 113 -10.24 -9.26 -16.26
C ASP A 113 -11.33 -8.97 -17.27
N THR A 114 -10.94 -8.52 -18.46
CA THR A 114 -11.89 -8.22 -19.52
C THR A 114 -12.46 -9.57 -19.95
N PRO A 115 -13.73 -9.92 -19.68
CA PRO A 115 -14.33 -11.11 -20.27
C PRO A 115 -14.76 -10.68 -21.67
N GLY A 116 -13.82 -10.74 -22.62
CA GLY A 116 -14.04 -10.08 -23.91
C GLY A 116 -13.02 -10.37 -24.98
N THR A 117 -12.64 -11.64 -25.17
CA THR A 117 -12.27 -12.08 -26.52
C THR A 117 -13.34 -13.05 -27.02
N PRO A 118 -14.25 -12.62 -27.91
CA PRO A 118 -15.10 -13.56 -28.63
C PRO A 118 -14.22 -14.51 -29.44
N ARG A 119 -14.45 -15.80 -29.23
CA ARG A 119 -13.88 -16.92 -29.98
C ARG A 119 -13.97 -16.65 -31.48
N ARG A 120 -12.83 -16.45 -32.13
CA ARG A 120 -12.73 -16.42 -33.59
C ARG A 120 -13.27 -17.76 -34.12
N PRO A 121 -14.29 -17.79 -35.00
CA PRO A 121 -14.75 -19.05 -35.58
C PRO A 121 -13.58 -19.67 -36.36
N GLY A 122 -13.31 -20.94 -36.07
CA GLY A 122 -12.27 -21.70 -36.76
C GLY A 122 -12.53 -21.74 -38.27
N PRO A 123 -11.48 -21.81 -39.09
CA PRO A 123 -11.64 -21.91 -40.53
C PRO A 123 -12.42 -23.19 -40.89
N PRO A 124 -13.23 -23.18 -41.96
CA PRO A 124 -14.01 -24.34 -42.38
C PRO A 124 -13.10 -25.52 -42.73
N ALA A 125 -13.55 -26.72 -42.38
CA ALA A 125 -12.89 -27.98 -42.74
C ALA A 125 -12.84 -28.13 -44.27
N GLY A 126 -11.71 -27.77 -44.85
CA GLY A 126 -11.44 -27.86 -46.29
C GLY A 126 -10.33 -28.86 -46.59
N LEU A 127 -10.68 -29.84 -47.42
CA LEU A 127 -9.83 -30.78 -48.16
C LEU A 127 -9.15 -31.94 -47.40
N ARG A 128 -9.82 -33.10 -47.42
CA ARG A 128 -9.16 -34.42 -47.38
C ARG A 128 -8.42 -34.63 -48.71
N ILE A 129 -7.09 -34.58 -48.68
CA ILE A 129 -6.28 -35.13 -49.77
C ILE A 129 -6.16 -36.65 -49.52
N ARG A 130 -6.74 -37.45 -50.42
CA ARG A 130 -6.41 -38.89 -50.52
C ARG A 130 -5.34 -39.04 -51.60
N TYR A 131 -4.15 -39.49 -51.22
CA TYR A 131 -3.23 -40.11 -52.17
C TYR A 131 -3.63 -41.57 -52.35
N ARG A 132 -3.54 -42.04 -53.60
CA ARG A 132 -3.83 -43.40 -54.04
C ARG A 132 -2.87 -44.40 -53.41
#